data_AF-A0A920UMF2-F1
#
_entry.id   AF-A0A920UMF2-F1
#
_cell.length_a   1.000
_cell.length_b   1.000
_cell.length_c   1.000
_cell.angle_alpha   90.00
_cell.angle_beta   90.00
_cell.angle_gamma   90.00
#
_symmetry.space_group_name_H-M   'P 1'
#
loop_
_entity.id
_entity.type
_entity.pdbx_description
1 polymer ?
#
loop_
_entity_poly.entity_id
_entity_poly.type
_entity_poly.pdbx_seq_one_letter_code
_entity_poly.pdbx_strand_id
1 'polypeptide(L)'
;MVSTNKENILAVLSLSGGNDGLNTVIPFNEGLYRDYRPTLSIPENQIIPLNDQIGLHPTMAPLKRFWDEGKLAIFLGIGYPNPSYSHFRSMDIWHTVSRIR
;
A
#
# COMPACT_ATOMS: atom_id res chain seq x y z
N MET A 1 22.14 -7.86 37.31
CA MET A 1 21.47 -7.01 36.31
C MET A 1 20.68 -7.90 35.38
N VAL A 2 19.35 -7.77 35.34
CA VAL A 2 18.51 -8.49 34.37
C VAL A 2 18.52 -7.67 33.08
N SER A 3 18.96 -8.24 31.96
CA SER A 3 18.86 -7.55 30.68
C SER A 3 17.40 -7.54 30.23
N THR A 4 16.80 -6.35 30.14
CA THR A 4 15.47 -6.15 29.55
C THR A 4 15.55 -6.16 28.02
N ASN A 5 16.09 -7.22 27.43
CA ASN A 5 16.04 -7.42 25.98
C ASN A 5 14.63 -7.87 25.61
N LYS A 6 13.81 -6.91 25.21
CA LYS A 6 12.49 -7.17 24.67
C LYS A 6 12.68 -7.66 23.23
N GLU A 7 12.20 -8.87 22.94
CA GLU A 7 12.26 -9.40 21.57
C GLU A 7 11.48 -8.51 20.60
N ASN A 8 11.98 -8.40 19.36
CA ASN A 8 11.28 -7.67 18.31
C ASN A 8 10.06 -8.49 17.87
N ILE A 9 8.88 -7.89 17.97
CA ILE A 9 7.62 -8.51 17.55
C ILE A 9 7.23 -7.95 16.20
N LEU A 10 6.96 -8.82 15.23
CA LEU A 10 6.37 -8.48 13.94
C LEU A 10 4.88 -8.82 13.96
N ALA A 11 4.04 -7.81 13.78
CA ALA A 11 2.62 -7.99 13.51
C ALA A 11 2.36 -7.75 12.02
N VAL A 12 1.76 -8.73 11.34
CA VAL A 12 1.39 -8.63 9.92
C VAL A 12 -0.13 -8.59 9.80
N LEU A 13 -0.65 -7.51 9.20
CA LEU A 13 -2.06 -7.38 8.87
C LEU A 13 -2.24 -7.51 7.35
N SER A 14 -2.92 -8.57 6.92
CA SER A 14 -3.30 -8.77 5.52
C SER A 14 -4.78 -8.40 5.34
N LEU A 15 -5.07 -7.52 4.40
CA LEU A 15 -6.43 -7.08 4.08
C LEU A 15 -7.02 -7.97 2.98
N SER A 16 -8.06 -8.74 3.29
CA SER A 16 -8.82 -9.49 2.28
C SER A 16 -9.86 -8.59 1.60
N GLY A 17 -10.29 -8.96 0.39
CA GLY A 17 -11.41 -8.28 -0.29
C GLY A 17 -11.03 -7.22 -1.33
N GLY A 18 -9.75 -7.15 -1.75
CA GLY A 18 -9.34 -6.36 -2.91
C GLY A 18 -9.19 -4.87 -2.60
N ASN A 19 -8.21 -4.51 -1.77
CA ASN A 19 -7.85 -3.12 -1.56
C ASN A 19 -7.45 -2.46 -2.88
N ASP A 20 -8.05 -1.30 -3.17
CA ASP A 20 -7.67 -0.46 -4.29
C ASP A 20 -6.41 0.33 -3.96
N GLY A 21 -5.25 -0.24 -4.27
CA GLY A 21 -3.96 0.33 -3.94
C GLY A 21 -3.75 1.76 -4.48
N LEU A 22 -4.32 2.08 -5.65
CA LEU A 22 -4.21 3.41 -6.27
C LEU A 22 -5.07 4.47 -5.59
N ASN A 23 -6.13 4.08 -4.87
CA ASN A 23 -6.87 4.99 -4.00
C ASN A 23 -6.35 4.98 -2.56
N THR A 24 -5.61 3.95 -2.13
CA THR A 24 -4.93 3.93 -0.82
C THR A 24 -3.71 4.87 -0.81
N VAL A 25 -2.83 4.74 -1.82
CA VAL A 25 -1.68 5.61 -2.06
C VAL A 25 -1.82 6.18 -3.47
N ILE A 26 -2.22 7.44 -3.54
CA ILE A 26 -2.69 8.11 -4.74
C ILE A 26 -1.50 8.80 -5.43
N PRO A 27 -1.13 8.41 -6.67
CA PRO A 27 -0.13 9.12 -7.47
C PRO A 27 -0.76 10.37 -8.09
N PHE A 28 -1.05 11.37 -7.26
CA PHE A 28 -1.89 12.50 -7.65
C PHE A 28 -1.26 13.38 -8.72
N ASN A 29 0.06 13.34 -8.89
CA ASN A 29 0.78 14.09 -9.92
C ASN A 29 0.87 13.35 -11.27
N GLU A 30 0.35 12.11 -11.36
CA GLU A 30 0.29 11.35 -12.60
C GLU A 30 -1.06 11.52 -13.28
N GLY A 31 -1.08 12.14 -14.47
CA GLY A 31 -2.32 12.39 -15.22
C GLY A 31 -3.13 11.12 -15.51
N LEU A 32 -2.42 10.02 -15.79
CA LEU A 32 -3.00 8.70 -16.05
C LEU A 32 -3.88 8.19 -14.90
N TYR A 33 -3.63 8.60 -13.65
CA TYR A 33 -4.48 8.23 -12.53
C TYR A 33 -5.91 8.73 -12.72
N ARG A 34 -6.10 9.97 -13.21
CA ARG A 34 -7.43 10.53 -13.47
C ARG A 34 -7.99 10.02 -14.79
N ASP A 35 -7.18 9.95 -15.83
CA ASP A 35 -7.61 9.51 -17.17
C ASP A 35 -8.19 8.10 -17.14
N TYR A 36 -7.57 7.18 -16.40
CA TYR A 36 -8.03 5.80 -16.29
C TYR A 36 -9.05 5.55 -15.17
N ARG A 37 -9.39 6.57 -14.37
CA ARG A 37 -10.27 6.41 -13.19
C ARG A 37 -11.32 7.52 -13.08
N PRO A 38 -12.08 7.82 -14.15
CA PRO A 38 -12.98 8.97 -14.21
C PRO A 38 -14.07 8.98 -13.12
N THR A 39 -14.46 7.81 -12.60
CA THR A 39 -15.47 7.66 -11.55
C THR A 39 -14.89 7.31 -10.18
N LEU A 40 -13.60 6.96 -10.11
CA LEU A 40 -12.95 6.45 -8.90
C LEU A 40 -11.85 7.37 -8.37
N SER A 41 -11.36 8.33 -9.16
CA SER A 41 -10.31 9.24 -8.73
C SER A 41 -10.76 10.10 -7.55
N ILE A 42 -9.89 10.25 -6.55
CA ILE A 42 -10.15 11.11 -5.40
C ILE A 42 -9.93 12.59 -5.79
N PRO A 43 -10.82 13.52 -5.40
CA PRO A 43 -10.61 14.94 -5.63
C PRO A 43 -9.32 15.46 -4.98
N GLU A 44 -8.55 16.26 -5.70
CA GLU A 44 -7.23 16.75 -5.26
C GLU A 44 -7.24 17.40 -3.88
N ASN A 45 -8.27 18.20 -3.59
CA ASN A 45 -8.43 18.89 -2.33
C ASN A 45 -8.73 17.97 -1.13
N GLN A 46 -9.01 16.69 -1.36
CA GLN A 46 -9.21 15.69 -0.31
C GLN A 46 -7.97 14.83 -0.07
N ILE A 47 -7.03 14.81 -1.02
CA ILE A 47 -5.82 13.99 -0.93
C ILE A 47 -4.91 14.53 0.17
N ILE A 48 -4.35 13.62 0.97
CA ILE A 48 -3.40 13.98 2.03
C ILE A 48 -1.99 13.80 1.47
N PRO A 49 -1.28 14.88 1.09
CA PRO A 49 0.02 14.75 0.43
C PRO A 49 1.06 14.14 1.37
N LEU A 50 1.84 13.19 0.86
CA LEU A 50 3.02 12.64 1.54
C LEU A 50 4.31 13.29 1.02
N ASN A 51 4.34 13.60 -0.28
CA ASN A 51 5.38 14.35 -0.98
C ASN A 51 4.79 14.93 -2.29
N ASP A 52 5.64 15.40 -3.21
CA ASP A 52 5.22 16.03 -4.48
C ASP A 52 4.66 15.06 -5.54
N GLN A 53 4.61 13.76 -5.26
CA GLN A 53 4.18 12.72 -6.22
C GLN A 53 3.00 11.89 -5.71
N ILE A 54 2.99 11.56 -4.41
CA ILE A 54 2.02 10.64 -3.81
C ILE A 54 1.34 11.22 -2.57
N GLY A 55 0.09 10.81 -2.36
CA GLY A 55 -0.72 11.16 -1.20
C GLY A 55 -1.53 9.98 -0.69
N LEU A 56 -2.10 10.11 0.51
CA LEU A 56 -2.98 9.12 1.11
C LEU A 56 -4.44 9.43 0.83
N HIS A 57 -5.26 8.38 0.80
CA HIS A 57 -6.71 8.49 0.89
C HIS A 57 -7.12 9.31 2.13
N PRO A 58 -8.22 10.10 2.09
CA PRO A 58 -8.71 10.85 3.25
C PRO A 58 -8.91 9.99 4.51
N THR A 59 -9.43 8.77 4.36
CA THR A 59 -9.66 7.83 5.47
C THR A 59 -8.37 7.34 6.14
N MET A 60 -7.23 7.51 5.46
CA MET A 60 -5.90 7.14 5.97
C MET A 60 -5.21 8.31 6.69
N ALA A 61 -5.90 9.43 6.93
CA ALA A 61 -5.39 10.58 7.67
C ALA A 61 -4.64 10.23 8.97
N PRO A 62 -5.10 9.28 9.80
CA PRO A 62 -4.39 8.93 11.04
C PRO A 62 -2.96 8.43 10.83
N LEU A 63 -2.60 7.98 9.62
CA LEU A 63 -1.26 7.50 9.30
C LEU A 63 -0.26 8.61 8.97
N LYS A 64 -0.74 9.81 8.59
CA LYS A 64 0.11 10.93 8.17
C LYS A 64 1.15 11.31 9.22
N ARG A 65 0.77 11.31 10.50
CA ARG A 65 1.72 11.61 11.60
C ARG A 65 2.92 10.67 11.61
N PHE A 66 2.71 9.39 11.29
CA PHE A 66 3.79 8.40 11.29
C PHE A 66 4.70 8.57 10.09
N TRP A 67 4.16 9.01 8.96
CA TRP A 67 4.98 9.43 7.82
C TRP A 67 5.87 10.61 8.19
N ASP A 68 5.29 11.66 8.78
CA ASP A 68 6.01 12.88 9.16
C ASP A 68 7.09 12.62 10.22
N GLU A 69 6.86 11.66 11.11
CA GLU A 69 7.82 11.21 12.12
C GLU A 69 8.88 10.22 11.57
N GLY A 70 8.82 9.84 10.29
CA GLY A 70 9.73 8.85 9.70
C GLY A 70 9.49 7.41 10.19
N LYS A 71 8.31 7.12 10.73
CA LYS A 71 7.89 5.82 11.31
C LYS A 71 6.96 5.02 10.40
N LEU A 72 6.63 5.52 9.23
CA LEU A 72 5.86 4.83 8.20
C LEU A 72 6.69 4.73 6.92
N ALA A 73 6.75 3.53 6.35
CA ALA A 73 7.31 3.29 5.02
C ALA A 73 6.23 2.72 4.11
N ILE A 74 6.26 3.12 2.83
CA ILE A 74 5.35 2.66 1.79
C ILE A 74 6.18 2.05 0.67
N PHE A 75 5.82 0.84 0.25
CA PHE A 75 6.47 0.13 -0.84
C PHE A 75 5.46 -0.04 -1.98
N LEU A 76 5.73 0.61 -3.11
CA LEU A 76 4.89 0.55 -4.32
C LEU A 76 5.48 -0.43 -5.34
N GLY A 77 4.65 -0.93 -6.25
CA GLY A 77 5.10 -1.82 -7.33
C GLY A 77 5.51 -3.22 -6.87
N ILE A 78 5.03 -3.66 -5.71
CA ILE A 78 5.33 -5.00 -5.17
C ILE A 78 4.52 -6.05 -5.94
N GLY A 79 5.21 -6.98 -6.57
CA GLY A 79 4.68 -7.90 -7.56
C GLY A 79 5.62 -9.07 -7.83
N TYR A 80 5.21 -9.97 -8.72
CA TYR A 80 6.08 -10.99 -9.30
C TYR A 80 5.93 -10.99 -10.84
N PRO A 81 6.97 -11.37 -11.60
CA PRO A 81 6.91 -11.37 -13.06
C PRO A 81 5.81 -12.30 -13.59
N ASN A 82 5.15 -11.90 -14.69
CA ASN A 82 4.06 -12.66 -15.32
C ASN A 82 2.97 -13.08 -14.30
N PRO A 83 2.28 -12.10 -13.67
CA PRO A 83 1.37 -12.39 -12.58
C PRO A 83 0.22 -13.28 -13.01
N SER A 84 -0.18 -14.20 -12.13
CA SER A 84 -1.39 -15.00 -12.33
C SER A 84 -2.63 -14.11 -12.20
N TYR A 85 -3.52 -14.16 -13.18
CA TYR A 85 -4.83 -13.51 -13.10
C TYR A 85 -5.81 -14.24 -12.16
N SER A 86 -5.45 -15.41 -11.65
CA SER A 86 -6.24 -16.12 -10.63
C SER A 86 -5.91 -15.58 -9.25
N HIS A 87 -6.92 -15.06 -8.55
CA HIS A 87 -6.79 -14.59 -7.17
C HIS A 87 -6.23 -15.68 -6.25
N PHE A 88 -6.76 -16.91 -6.34
CA PHE A 88 -6.32 -18.05 -5.52
C PHE A 88 -4.86 -18.42 -5.77
N ARG A 89 -4.46 -18.48 -7.04
CA ARG A 89 -3.09 -18.85 -7.40
C ARG A 89 -2.09 -17.76 -6.99
N SER A 90 -2.44 -16.49 -7.19
CA SER A 90 -1.62 -15.36 -6.74
C SER A 90 -1.40 -15.37 -5.23
N MET A 91 -2.45 -15.60 -4.43
CA MET A 91 -2.30 -15.70 -2.98
C MET A 91 -1.42 -16.87 -2.55
N ASP A 92 -1.58 -18.05 -3.18
CA ASP A 92 -0.73 -19.22 -2.90
C ASP A 92 0.75 -18.92 -3.14
N ILE A 93 1.09 -18.28 -4.27
CA ILE A 93 2.47 -17.86 -4.59
C ILE A 93 3.01 -16.91 -3.51
N TRP A 94 2.25 -15.86 -3.15
CA TRP A 94 2.67 -14.88 -2.15
C TRP A 94 2.87 -15.48 -0.76
N HIS A 95 2.01 -16.41 -0.33
CA HIS A 95 2.07 -16.98 1.01
C HIS A 95 3.09 -18.11 1.16
N THR A 96 3.34 -18.87 0.09
CA THR A 96 4.18 -20.08 0.15
C THR A 96 5.50 -19.97 -0.61
N VAL A 97 5.71 -18.87 -1.33
CA VAL A 97 6.83 -18.69 -2.27
C VAL A 97 6.85 -19.82 -3.31
N SER A 98 5.65 -20.27 -3.74
CA SER A 98 5.55 -21.36 -4.72
C SER A 98 6.04 -20.92 -6.10
N ARG A 99 6.47 -21.89 -6.91
CA ARG A 99 7.02 -21.60 -8.26
C ARG A 99 5.98 -20.89 -9.13
N ILE A 100 6.40 -19.78 -9.73
CA ILE A 100 5.72 -19.14 -10.84
C ILE A 100 5.87 -20.08 -12.03
N ARG A 101 4.76 -20.61 -12.54
CA ARG A 101 4.70 -21.52 -13.70
C ARG A 101 3.87 -20.85 -14.78
#